data_AF-A0A147JTE2-F1
#
_entry.id   AF-A0A147JTE2-F1
#
_cell.length_a   1.000
_cell.length_b   1.000
_cell.length_c   1.000
_cell.angle_alpha   90.00
_cell.angle_beta   90.00
_cell.angle_gamma   90.00
#
_symmetry.space_group_name_H-M   'P 1'
#
loop_
_entity.id
_entity.type
_entity.pdbx_description
1 polymer ?
#
loop_
_entity_poly.entity_id
_entity_poly.type
_entity_poly.pdbx_seq_one_letter_code
_entity_poly.pdbx_strand_id
1 'polypeptide(L)'
;MRGQSSLEYILIVGLALILLASVTIARIVNPASKSASDVLRISQARSACDGIAGAMNGVYGNAQGATKTVWVHLSDIWDLQITKDPPKLRLSIRTSGGTENLEDNLRYGFDNSLLDIPAGSYAVVVDWSVDEEGITRSDNKIYIHINPLIGVGN
;
A
#
# COMPACT_ATOMS: atom_id res chain seq x y z
N MET A 1 21.16 21.91 58.69
CA MET A 1 20.90 20.61 58.02
C MET A 1 19.48 20.54 57.40
N ARG A 2 18.99 21.61 56.74
CA ARG A 2 17.64 21.65 56.12
C ARG A 2 17.64 21.53 54.58
N GLY A 3 18.81 21.55 53.93
CA GLY A 3 18.95 21.43 52.48
C GLY A 3 19.09 19.99 51.96
N GLN A 4 19.50 19.04 52.81
CA GLN A 4 19.72 17.65 52.42
C GLN A 4 18.40 16.93 52.11
N SER A 5 17.36 17.15 52.92
CA SER A 5 16.03 16.57 52.68
C SER A 5 15.40 17.06 51.38
N SER A 6 15.55 18.35 51.03
CA SER A 6 15.00 18.90 49.78
C SER A 6 15.67 18.30 48.53
N LEU A 7 16.97 17.99 48.60
CA LEU A 7 17.70 17.39 47.50
C LEU A 7 17.25 15.95 47.24
N GLU A 8 17.02 15.20 48.32
CA GLU A 8 16.55 13.81 48.27
C GLU A 8 15.14 13.71 47.68
N TYR A 9 14.23 14.64 48.04
CA TYR A 9 12.90 14.72 47.44
C TYR A 9 12.95 15.02 45.93
N ILE A 10 13.80 15.95 45.49
CA ILE A 10 13.97 16.23 44.05
C ILE A 10 14.52 15.02 43.32
N LEU A 11 15.45 14.29 43.95
CA LEU A 11 16.06 13.10 43.37
C LEU A 11 15.06 11.94 43.24
N ILE A 12 14.21 11.72 44.25
CA ILE A 12 13.13 10.73 44.23
C ILE A 12 12.09 11.08 43.16
N VAL A 13 11.63 12.34 43.13
CA VAL A 13 10.64 12.79 42.13
C VAL A 13 11.22 12.72 40.71
N GLY A 14 12.47 13.13 40.53
CA GLY A 14 13.18 13.02 39.25
C GLY A 14 13.29 11.58 38.79
N LEU A 15 13.66 10.67 39.68
CA LEU A 15 13.74 9.24 39.37
C LEU A 15 12.36 8.66 39.00
N ALA A 16 11.30 9.03 39.74
CA ALA A 16 9.95 8.62 39.44
C ALA A 16 9.48 9.10 38.07
N LEU A 17 9.80 10.35 37.69
CA LEU A 17 9.48 10.90 36.37
C LEU A 17 10.24 10.20 35.25
N ILE A 18 11.51 9.85 35.45
CA ILE A 18 12.30 9.10 34.46
C ILE A 18 11.72 7.70 34.24
N LEU A 19 11.30 7.02 35.31
CA LEU A 19 10.66 5.71 35.23
C LEU A 19 9.32 5.79 34.49
N LEU A 20 8.50 6.79 34.82
CA LEU A 20 7.23 7.06 34.14
C LEU A 20 7.45 7.33 32.64
N ALA A 21 8.37 8.25 32.30
CA ALA A 21 8.68 8.57 30.92
C ALA A 21 9.15 7.34 30.14
N SER A 22 10.00 6.51 30.73
CA SER A 22 10.50 5.28 30.10
C SER A 22 9.38 4.29 29.80
N VAL A 23 8.48 4.06 30.76
CA VAL A 23 7.32 3.17 30.58
C VAL A 23 6.36 3.73 29.54
N THR A 24 6.06 5.02 29.59
CA THR A 24 5.16 5.70 28.64
C THR A 24 5.71 5.61 27.20
N ILE A 25 7.00 5.88 27.00
CA ILE A 25 7.61 5.79 25.67
C ILE A 25 7.55 4.34 25.15
N ALA A 26 7.97 3.37 25.97
CA ALA A 26 8.06 1.98 25.55
C ALA A 26 6.68 1.34 25.30
N ARG A 27 5.67 1.68 26.11
CA ARG A 27 4.38 0.99 26.11
C ARG A 27 3.27 1.72 25.37
N ILE A 28 3.38 3.04 25.19
CA ILE A 28 2.31 3.85 24.59
C ILE A 28 2.80 4.46 23.29
N VAL A 29 3.91 5.21 23.31
CA VAL A 29 4.36 5.97 22.14
C VAL A 29 4.80 5.05 21.01
N ASN A 30 5.64 4.04 21.30
CA ASN A 30 6.13 3.13 20.27
C ASN A 30 5.00 2.34 19.58
N PRO A 31 4.07 1.67 20.29
CA PRO A 31 2.94 1.01 19.65
C PRO A 31 2.03 1.96 18.88
N ALA A 32 1.69 3.13 19.45
CA ALA A 32 0.83 4.10 18.80
C ALA A 32 1.43 4.61 17.48
N SER A 33 2.74 4.86 17.45
CA SER A 33 3.44 5.29 16.22
C SER A 33 3.41 4.22 15.12
N LYS A 34 3.60 2.95 15.48
CA LYS A 34 3.51 1.83 14.53
C LYS A 34 2.11 1.65 13.96
N SER A 35 1.09 1.71 14.83
CA SER A 35 -0.30 1.65 14.40
C SER A 35 -0.67 2.82 13.49
N ALA A 36 -0.20 4.04 13.79
CA ALA A 36 -0.41 5.19 12.91
C ALA A 36 0.26 4.99 11.54
N SER A 37 1.49 4.47 11.50
CA SER A 37 2.17 4.17 10.23
C SER A 37 1.47 3.08 9.42
N ASP A 38 0.96 2.04 10.07
CA ASP A 38 0.22 0.97 9.40
C ASP A 38 -1.08 1.47 8.79
N VAL A 39 -1.83 2.31 9.52
CA VAL A 39 -3.05 2.94 9.00
C VAL A 39 -2.76 3.80 7.78
N LEU A 40 -1.69 4.59 7.80
CA LEU A 40 -1.27 5.39 6.65
C LEU A 40 -0.92 4.52 5.44
N ARG A 41 -0.18 3.43 5.65
CA ARG A 41 0.19 2.47 4.59
C ARG A 41 -1.03 1.80 3.97
N ILE A 42 -1.95 1.31 4.80
CA ILE A 42 -3.21 0.70 4.35
C ILE A 42 -4.04 1.72 3.57
N SER A 43 -4.13 2.97 4.04
CA SER A 43 -4.88 4.03 3.36
C SER A 43 -4.29 4.36 1.99
N GLN A 44 -2.95 4.47 1.89
CA GLN A 44 -2.25 4.67 0.62
C GLN A 44 -2.49 3.51 -0.35
N ALA A 45 -2.33 2.28 0.14
CA ALA A 45 -2.56 1.07 -0.62
C ALA A 45 -4.01 0.94 -1.10
N ARG A 46 -4.98 1.33 -0.27
CA ARG A 46 -6.39 1.31 -0.63
C ARG A 46 -6.67 2.32 -1.74
N SER A 47 -6.19 3.54 -1.58
CA SER A 47 -6.34 4.58 -2.60
C SER A 47 -5.66 4.19 -3.92
N ALA A 48 -4.51 3.50 -3.86
CA ALA A 48 -3.83 2.99 -5.04
C ALA A 48 -4.64 1.86 -5.70
N CYS A 49 -5.13 0.90 -4.93
CA CYS A 49 -5.94 -0.21 -5.42
C CYS A 49 -7.22 0.29 -6.11
N ASP A 50 -7.99 1.17 -5.45
CA ASP A 50 -9.21 1.77 -6.00
C ASP A 50 -8.91 2.60 -7.27
N GLY A 51 -7.79 3.34 -7.28
CA GLY A 51 -7.36 4.14 -8.42
C GLY A 51 -7.00 3.29 -9.64
N ILE A 52 -6.21 2.22 -9.44
CA ILE A 52 -5.82 1.30 -10.50
C ILE A 52 -7.04 0.53 -11.02
N ALA A 53 -7.87 -0.02 -10.14
CA ALA A 53 -9.09 -0.73 -10.52
C ALA A 53 -10.06 0.19 -11.29
N GLY A 54 -10.22 1.43 -10.86
CA GLY A 54 -10.98 2.46 -11.57
C GLY A 54 -10.40 2.76 -12.96
N ALA A 55 -9.08 2.82 -13.10
CA ALA A 55 -8.43 3.00 -14.40
C ALA A 55 -8.67 1.80 -15.34
N MET A 56 -8.51 0.57 -14.84
CA MET A 56 -8.78 -0.66 -15.59
C MET A 56 -10.22 -0.75 -16.04
N ASN A 57 -11.17 -0.55 -15.13
CA ASN A 57 -12.60 -0.54 -15.43
C ASN A 57 -12.97 0.58 -16.41
N GLY A 58 -12.29 1.72 -16.31
CA GLY A 58 -12.42 2.85 -17.22
C GLY A 58 -11.92 2.50 -18.62
N VAL A 59 -10.72 1.94 -18.76
CA VAL A 59 -10.15 1.55 -20.06
C VAL A 59 -11.01 0.49 -20.72
N TYR A 60 -11.39 -0.56 -19.98
CA TYR A 60 -12.29 -1.60 -20.48
C TYR A 60 -13.66 -1.03 -20.91
N GLY A 61 -14.20 -0.05 -20.19
CA GLY A 61 -15.46 0.60 -20.53
C GLY A 61 -15.42 1.53 -21.76
N ASN A 62 -14.24 2.03 -22.14
CA ASN A 62 -14.07 2.99 -23.25
C ASN A 62 -13.60 2.34 -24.56
N ALA A 63 -13.53 1.01 -24.62
CA ALA A 63 -13.16 0.20 -25.78
C ALA A 63 -11.69 0.36 -26.26
N GLN A 64 -11.40 -0.26 -27.39
CA GLN A 64 -10.07 -0.39 -27.97
C GLN A 64 -9.37 0.96 -28.19
N GLY A 65 -8.10 1.05 -27.79
CA GLY A 65 -7.28 2.27 -27.88
C GLY A 65 -7.45 3.23 -26.71
N ALA A 66 -8.27 2.91 -25.70
CA ALA A 66 -8.35 3.70 -24.49
C ALA A 66 -7.07 3.55 -23.64
N THR A 67 -6.61 4.65 -23.05
CA THR A 67 -5.49 4.68 -22.11
C THR A 67 -5.86 5.58 -20.93
N LYS A 68 -5.54 5.14 -19.71
CA LYS A 68 -5.62 5.95 -18.50
C LYS A 68 -4.34 5.82 -17.70
N THR A 69 -3.91 6.93 -17.12
CA THR A 69 -2.77 6.95 -16.20
C THR A 69 -3.22 7.37 -14.82
N VAL A 70 -2.80 6.64 -13.81
CA VAL A 70 -3.03 6.94 -12.39
C VAL A 70 -1.71 7.05 -11.67
N TRP A 71 -1.56 8.07 -10.85
CA TRP A 71 -0.41 8.24 -9.99
C TRP A 71 -0.69 7.60 -8.63
N VAL A 72 0.18 6.69 -8.23
CA VAL A 72 0.10 6.03 -6.93
C VAL A 72 1.37 6.27 -6.14
N HIS A 73 1.23 6.39 -4.83
CA HIS A 73 2.36 6.52 -3.92
C HIS A 73 2.20 5.51 -2.79
N LEU A 74 3.20 4.66 -2.62
CA LEU A 74 3.26 3.69 -1.53
C LEU A 74 4.57 3.88 -0.77
N SER A 75 4.46 3.94 0.55
CA SER A 75 5.57 4.17 1.47
C SER A 75 6.34 2.91 1.86
N ASP A 76 5.92 1.73 1.38
CA ASP A 76 6.58 0.45 1.64
C ASP A 76 6.54 -0.45 0.38
N ILE A 77 7.23 -1.58 0.44
CA ILE A 77 7.21 -2.62 -0.59
C ILE A 77 5.79 -3.18 -0.71
N TRP A 78 5.37 -3.44 -1.94
CA TRP A 78 4.03 -3.91 -2.25
C TRP A 78 4.02 -4.84 -3.45
N ASP A 79 2.99 -5.68 -3.50
CA ASP A 79 2.76 -6.60 -4.61
C ASP A 79 1.45 -6.22 -5.33
N LEU A 80 1.43 -6.42 -6.63
CA LEU A 80 0.27 -6.23 -7.49
C LEU A 80 -0.10 -7.57 -8.12
N GLN A 81 -1.35 -7.97 -7.99
CA GLN A 81 -1.87 -9.18 -8.60
C GLN A 81 -3.20 -8.87 -9.28
N ILE A 82 -3.37 -9.35 -10.50
CA ILE A 82 -4.65 -9.40 -11.20
C ILE A 82 -5.04 -10.87 -11.31
N THR A 83 -6.33 -11.17 -11.12
CA THR A 83 -6.89 -12.51 -11.27
C THR A 83 -8.02 -12.47 -12.28
N LYS A 84 -8.17 -13.53 -13.08
CA LYS A 84 -9.24 -13.64 -14.09
C LYS A 84 -10.58 -14.08 -13.50
N ASP A 85 -10.58 -15.07 -12.60
CA ASP A 85 -11.80 -15.70 -12.09
C ASP A 85 -11.79 -15.85 -10.55
N PRO A 86 -12.51 -14.99 -9.79
CA PRO A 86 -13.25 -13.81 -10.25
C PRO A 86 -12.29 -12.66 -10.65
N PRO A 87 -12.71 -11.77 -11.56
CA PRO A 87 -11.90 -10.65 -12.01
C PRO A 87 -11.64 -9.66 -10.87
N LYS A 88 -10.41 -9.64 -10.37
CA LYS A 88 -10.03 -8.86 -9.19
C LYS A 88 -8.64 -8.28 -9.32
N LEU A 89 -8.48 -7.09 -8.77
CA LEU A 89 -7.20 -6.50 -8.47
C LEU A 89 -6.90 -6.75 -6.99
N ARG A 90 -5.74 -7.29 -6.68
CA ARG A 90 -5.22 -7.42 -5.33
C ARG A 90 -3.92 -6.63 -5.21
N LEU A 91 -3.84 -5.82 -4.17
CA LEU A 91 -2.64 -5.10 -3.79
C LEU A 91 -2.25 -5.54 -2.37
N SER A 92 -1.06 -6.11 -2.22
CA SER A 92 -0.58 -6.64 -0.95
C SER A 92 0.49 -5.73 -0.38
N ILE A 93 0.37 -5.39 0.91
CA ILE A 93 1.36 -4.59 1.63
C ILE A 93 1.73 -5.25 2.96
N ARG A 94 2.93 -4.95 3.45
CA ARG A 94 3.38 -5.40 4.76
C ARG A 94 3.11 -4.35 5.84
N THR A 95 2.44 -4.77 6.91
CA THR A 95 2.18 -3.98 8.11
C THR A 95 2.86 -4.62 9.32
N SER A 96 2.84 -3.95 10.48
CA SER A 96 3.37 -4.56 11.71
C SER A 96 2.57 -5.78 12.19
N GLY A 97 1.32 -5.93 11.73
CA GLY A 97 0.43 -7.05 12.04
C GLY A 97 0.51 -8.24 11.06
N GLY A 98 1.13 -8.07 9.90
CA GLY A 98 1.22 -9.10 8.87
C GLY A 98 1.14 -8.53 7.45
N THR A 99 0.77 -9.38 6.49
CA THR A 99 0.47 -8.93 5.12
C THR A 99 -1.01 -8.61 5.03
N GLU A 100 -1.33 -7.39 4.63
CA GLU A 100 -2.69 -6.95 4.32
C GLU A 100 -2.93 -7.05 2.82
N ASN A 101 -4.04 -7.68 2.45
CA ASN A 101 -4.44 -7.84 1.05
C ASN A 101 -5.65 -6.95 0.77
N LEU A 102 -5.47 -5.93 -0.06
CA LEU A 102 -6.54 -5.04 -0.47
C LEU A 102 -7.04 -5.44 -1.84
N GLU A 103 -8.32 -5.79 -1.91
CA GLU A 103 -8.96 -6.21 -3.15
C GLU A 103 -9.96 -5.18 -3.65
N ASP A 104 -10.05 -5.06 -4.97
CA ASP A 104 -11.15 -4.39 -5.66
C ASP A 104 -11.59 -5.21 -6.88
N ASN A 105 -12.87 -5.08 -7.24
CA ASN A 105 -13.49 -5.84 -8.31
C ASN A 105 -13.18 -5.19 -9.67
N LEU A 106 -12.84 -6.04 -10.63
CA LEU A 106 -12.61 -5.64 -12.01
C LEU A 106 -13.76 -6.12 -12.90
N ARG A 107 -14.04 -5.37 -13.95
CA ARG A 107 -14.93 -5.80 -15.05
C ARG A 107 -14.24 -6.82 -15.95
N TYR A 108 -12.92 -6.72 -16.06
CA TYR A 108 -12.06 -7.60 -16.82
C TYR A 108 -10.76 -7.82 -16.05
N GLY A 109 -10.35 -9.08 -15.90
CA GLY A 109 -9.14 -9.47 -15.21
C GLY A 109 -8.42 -10.57 -15.98
N PHE A 110 -7.14 -10.72 -15.69
CA PHE A 110 -6.24 -11.72 -16.25
C PHE A 110 -5.26 -12.16 -15.18
N ASP A 111 -4.63 -13.32 -15.34
CA ASP A 111 -3.74 -13.85 -14.31
C ASP A 111 -2.31 -13.35 -14.55
N ASN A 112 -1.90 -12.35 -13.78
CA ASN A 112 -0.52 -11.84 -13.77
C ASN A 112 -0.22 -11.19 -12.42
N SER A 113 1.05 -11.21 -12.02
CA SER A 113 1.51 -10.59 -10.79
C SER A 113 2.85 -9.89 -10.99
N LEU A 114 3.00 -8.77 -10.30
CA LEU A 114 4.25 -8.05 -10.15
C LEU A 114 4.55 -7.95 -8.66
N LEU A 115 5.61 -8.64 -8.23
CA LEU A 115 5.99 -8.78 -6.83
C LEU A 115 7.15 -7.83 -6.48
N ASP A 116 7.31 -7.57 -5.19
CA ASP A 116 8.42 -6.83 -4.60
C ASP A 116 8.62 -5.43 -5.22
N ILE A 117 7.53 -4.72 -5.48
CA ILE A 117 7.58 -3.35 -6.02
C ILE A 117 8.10 -2.44 -4.91
N PRO A 118 9.25 -1.76 -5.07
CA PRO A 118 9.82 -0.91 -4.05
C PRO A 118 8.90 0.26 -3.69
N ALA A 119 9.04 0.78 -2.48
CA ALA A 119 8.39 2.02 -2.07
C ALA A 119 8.71 3.16 -3.04
N GLY A 120 7.73 4.02 -3.31
CA GLY A 120 7.89 5.16 -4.18
C GLY A 120 6.60 5.60 -4.87
N SER A 121 6.76 6.58 -5.76
CA SER A 121 5.70 7.06 -6.62
C SER A 121 5.81 6.42 -7.99
N TYR A 122 4.70 5.87 -8.47
CA TYR A 122 4.60 5.20 -9.77
C TYR A 122 3.48 5.81 -10.61
N ALA A 123 3.75 5.98 -11.90
CA ALA A 123 2.69 6.17 -12.89
C ALA A 123 2.22 4.80 -13.37
N VAL A 124 1.00 4.43 -13.01
CA VAL A 124 0.34 3.24 -13.53
C VAL A 124 -0.37 3.62 -14.81
N VAL A 125 0.16 3.18 -15.95
CA VAL A 125 -0.42 3.35 -17.27
C VAL A 125 -1.22 2.10 -17.58
N VAL A 126 -2.52 2.26 -17.74
CA VAL A 126 -3.43 1.20 -18.15
C VAL A 126 -3.87 1.50 -19.56
N ASP A 127 -3.70 0.56 -20.47
CA ASP A 127 -4.11 0.71 -21.86
C ASP A 127 -4.76 -0.55 -22.40
N TRP A 128 -5.61 -0.34 -23.41
CA TRP A 128 -6.17 -1.42 -24.19
C TRP A 128 -5.16 -1.78 -25.29
N SER A 129 -4.46 -2.90 -25.10
CA SER A 129 -3.52 -3.43 -26.07
C SER A 129 -4.19 -4.47 -26.97
N VAL A 130 -3.72 -4.56 -28.21
CA VAL A 130 -4.14 -5.56 -29.19
C VAL A 130 -3.16 -6.72 -29.30
N ASP A 131 -1.91 -6.49 -28.90
CA ASP A 131 -0.80 -7.41 -29.15
C ASP A 131 -0.46 -8.25 -27.91
N GLU A 132 -0.64 -7.69 -26.71
CA GLU A 132 -0.21 -8.31 -25.47
C GLU A 132 -1.15 -8.05 -24.29
N GLU A 133 -1.15 -8.97 -23.33
CA GLU A 133 -1.80 -8.84 -22.04
C GLU A 133 -0.77 -9.05 -20.94
N GLY A 134 -0.73 -8.16 -19.95
CA GLY A 134 0.19 -8.34 -18.85
C GLY A 134 0.46 -7.09 -18.03
N ILE A 135 1.25 -7.31 -16.98
CA ILE A 135 1.79 -6.25 -16.14
C ILE A 135 3.29 -6.18 -16.40
N THR A 136 3.81 -5.00 -16.75
CA THR A 136 5.25 -4.78 -16.88
C THR A 136 5.65 -3.55 -16.09
N ARG A 137 6.90 -3.54 -15.63
CA ARG A 137 7.48 -2.39 -14.93
C ARG A 137 8.69 -1.89 -15.68
N SER A 138 8.74 -0.58 -15.90
CA SER A 138 9.91 0.13 -16.38
C SER A 138 10.12 1.35 -15.49
N ASP A 139 11.23 1.36 -14.73
CA ASP A 139 11.57 2.44 -13.80
C ASP A 139 10.44 2.76 -12.79
N ASN A 140 9.91 3.98 -12.84
CA ASN A 140 8.80 4.51 -12.05
C ASN A 140 7.46 4.41 -12.78
N LYS A 141 7.36 3.54 -13.78
CA LYS A 141 6.12 3.28 -14.52
C LYS A 141 5.74 1.81 -14.43
N ILE A 142 4.46 1.57 -14.24
CA ILE A 142 3.86 0.24 -14.29
C ILE A 142 2.87 0.28 -15.44
N TYR A 143 3.04 -0.60 -16.41
CA TYR A 143 2.15 -0.73 -17.54
C TYR A 143 1.24 -1.94 -17.31
N ILE A 144 -0.05 -1.75 -17.54
CA ILE A 144 -1.08 -2.78 -17.46
C ILE A 144 -1.77 -2.81 -18.81
N HIS A 145 -1.42 -3.80 -19.62
CA HIS A 145 -2.00 -4.02 -20.93
C HIS A 145 -3.20 -4.94 -20.80
N ILE A 146 -4.39 -4.41 -21.09
CA ILE A 146 -5.65 -5.14 -21.10
C ILE A 146 -5.92 -5.61 -22.53
N ASN A 147 -6.09 -6.92 -22.73
CA ASN A 147 -6.47 -7.46 -24.05
C ASN A 147 -7.62 -8.48 -23.96
N PRO A 148 -8.88 -8.00 -24.04
CA PRO A 148 -10.05 -8.86 -23.95
C PRO A 148 -10.20 -9.85 -25.11
N LEU A 149 -9.51 -9.64 -26.24
CA LEU A 149 -9.58 -10.56 -27.38
C LEU A 149 -8.78 -11.84 -27.11
N ILE A 150 -7.71 -11.74 -26.33
CA ILE A 150 -6.92 -12.90 -25.89
C ILE A 150 -7.63 -13.62 -24.74
N GLY A 151 -8.21 -12.88 -23.79
CA GLY A 151 -8.87 -13.45 -22.61
C GLY A 151 -10.16 -14.26 -22.86
N VAL A 152 -10.77 -14.14 -24.05
CA VAL A 152 -12.00 -14.86 -24.45
C VAL A 152 -11.70 -16.21 -25.12
N GLY A 153 -10.43 -16.51 -25.42
CA GLY A 153 -10.01 -17.77 -26.02
C GLY A 153 -9.46 -18.76 -25.00
N ASN A 154 -10.32 -19.36 -24.15
CA ASN A 154 -10.17 -20.67 -23.50
C ASN A 154 -11.44 -21.02 -22.72
#